data_AF-A0A7V4KHA1-F1
#
_entry.id   AF-A0A7V4KHA1-F1
#
_cell.length_a   1.000
_cell.length_b   1.000
_cell.length_c   1.000
_cell.angle_alpha   90.00
_cell.angle_beta   90.00
_cell.angle_gamma   90.00
#
_symmetry.space_group_name_H-M   'P 1'
#
loop_
_entity.id
_entity.type
_entity.pdbx_description
1 polymer ?
#
loop_
_entity_poly.entity_id
_entity_poly.type
_entity_poly.pdbx_seq_one_letter_code
_entity_poly.pdbx_strand_id
1 'polypeptide(L)'
;MISIILAGGAGTRLWPVSRKYWPKFLIKLPNEKYSLLQKTFLRIKKFTDVEKIFIVVNREHKFLVKENIQDLNIDFPLENILCEPDIKNTLPAITFACFVIKEKYSDEIIGVFPSDHFIKEEKKFVSFIKKAKSTAKKGPIVLFGIKPTRIETDFGHIESDINFDKNSFYIKKFIEKPDFETAKNLTFLENVYWNSGIFIFSLKTFFEELKIYQPKIYKKFENKSFQTKLEEIYSQLPSLPIDKGLIEKTKNVVVIPLSIFWDDLGSWASFERIYKKNEQGNIILANNVDIGSKDITVFGDKRLIATCGLENLIIVDSEDALLVLNKNFDQKVKDIVERISDETTLYHKTTQRPWGFYTVLRNEKGYKVKLINVLPNKKLSLQKHKKRAEQWFVVKGIAKIICGNKILYLKQGQTLKIEKNIPHRLENPSNKNVLEIVEVAYGSYLGEDDIVRLEDDFGRK
;
A
#
# COMPACT_ATOMS: atom_id res chain seq x y z
N MET A 1 -24.05 -5.57 -1.92
CA MET A 1 -23.06 -4.56 -1.49
C MET A 1 -21.74 -5.01 -2.05
N ILE A 2 -21.07 -4.08 -2.71
CA ILE A 2 -19.77 -4.25 -3.34
C ILE A 2 -18.76 -3.50 -2.48
N SER A 3 -17.55 -4.03 -2.37
CA SER A 3 -16.49 -3.41 -1.56
C SER A 3 -15.31 -3.00 -2.41
N ILE A 4 -14.90 -1.74 -2.27
CA ILE A 4 -13.73 -1.17 -2.91
C ILE A 4 -12.65 -1.02 -1.82
N ILE A 5 -11.51 -1.66 -2.03
CA ILE A 5 -10.31 -1.49 -1.22
C ILE A 5 -9.42 -0.47 -1.91
N LEU A 6 -9.10 0.63 -1.23
CA LEU A 6 -8.14 1.61 -1.73
C LEU A 6 -6.73 1.23 -1.27
N ALA A 7 -5.93 0.71 -2.20
CA ALA A 7 -4.52 0.36 -2.00
C ALA A 7 -3.62 1.49 -2.51
N GLY A 8 -3.63 2.61 -1.77
CA GLY A 8 -2.84 3.80 -2.05
C GLY A 8 -1.93 4.18 -0.87
N GLY A 9 -0.98 5.09 -1.13
CA GLY A 9 -0.07 5.64 -0.13
C GLY A 9 1.23 4.86 0.03
N ALA A 10 2.36 5.53 -0.21
CA ALA A 10 3.68 4.94 0.00
C ALA A 10 3.99 4.66 1.48
N GLY A 11 3.36 5.42 2.40
CA GLY A 11 3.55 5.26 3.84
C GLY A 11 4.93 5.69 4.35
N THR A 12 5.54 6.71 3.73
CA THR A 12 6.93 7.15 3.96
C THR A 12 7.31 7.38 5.43
N ARG A 13 6.35 7.72 6.30
CA ARG A 13 6.54 7.88 7.75
C ARG A 13 6.88 6.57 8.48
N LEU A 14 6.67 5.41 7.84
CA LEU A 14 7.06 4.10 8.33
C LEU A 14 8.34 3.57 7.67
N TRP A 15 9.11 4.43 7.00
CA TRP A 15 10.49 4.08 6.65
C TRP A 15 11.24 3.74 7.95
N PRO A 16 12.15 2.75 7.96
CA PRO A 16 12.69 1.97 6.86
C PRO A 16 11.96 0.63 6.62
N VAL A 17 10.70 0.49 7.03
CA VAL A 17 9.89 -0.69 6.67
C VAL A 17 9.05 -0.42 5.42
N SER A 18 8.53 0.79 5.23
CA SER A 18 7.94 1.18 3.95
C SER A 18 8.99 1.58 2.93
N ARG A 19 8.71 1.33 1.66
CA ARG A 19 9.45 1.84 0.50
C ARG A 19 8.47 2.36 -0.55
N LYS A 20 8.91 3.19 -1.50
CA LYS A 20 8.06 3.63 -2.63
C LYS A 20 7.41 2.44 -3.35
N TYR A 21 8.18 1.39 -3.61
CA TYR A 21 7.71 0.17 -4.28
C TYR A 21 7.37 -0.97 -3.31
N TRP A 22 7.38 -0.71 -2.00
CA TRP A 22 6.85 -1.60 -0.97
C TRP A 22 6.02 -0.78 0.02
N PRO A 23 4.84 -0.31 -0.42
CA PRO A 23 4.02 0.63 0.35
C PRO A 23 3.48 0.00 1.63
N LYS A 24 3.05 0.87 2.54
CA LYS A 24 2.53 0.49 3.86
C LYS A 24 1.49 -0.61 3.85
N PHE A 25 0.55 -0.60 2.91
CA PHE A 25 -0.50 -1.63 2.85
C PHE A 25 0.05 -3.06 2.62
N LEU A 26 1.28 -3.21 2.10
CA LEU A 26 1.94 -4.51 1.96
C LEU A 26 2.76 -4.93 3.19
N ILE A 27 2.92 -4.05 4.18
CA ILE A 27 3.67 -4.34 5.40
C ILE A 27 2.92 -5.38 6.23
N LYS A 28 3.67 -6.37 6.72
CA LYS A 28 3.25 -7.27 7.80
C LYS A 28 3.67 -6.64 9.11
N LEU A 29 2.72 -6.45 10.00
CA LEU A 29 3.01 -6.01 11.36
C LEU A 29 3.76 -7.14 12.12
N PRO A 30 4.59 -6.81 13.11
CA PRO A 30 5.28 -7.81 13.93
C PRO A 30 4.31 -8.83 14.55
N ASN A 31 4.72 -10.09 14.54
CA ASN A 31 3.90 -11.21 15.03
C ASN A 31 2.57 -11.42 14.29
N GLU A 32 2.38 -10.80 13.13
CA GLU A 32 1.19 -10.95 12.31
C GLU A 32 1.49 -11.74 11.04
N LYS A 33 0.58 -12.68 10.71
CA LYS A 33 0.74 -13.56 9.54
C LYS A 33 0.53 -12.81 8.22
N TYR A 34 -0.38 -11.83 8.24
CA TYR A 34 -0.93 -11.19 7.05
C TYR A 34 -0.50 -9.72 6.96
N SER A 35 -0.33 -9.23 5.73
CA SER A 35 -0.14 -7.79 5.45
C SER A 35 -1.39 -6.99 5.83
N LEU A 36 -1.27 -5.67 5.94
CA LEU A 36 -2.44 -4.80 6.18
C LEU A 36 -3.52 -4.97 5.10
N LEU A 37 -3.12 -5.05 3.83
CA LEU A 37 -4.02 -5.32 2.70
C LEU A 37 -4.74 -6.67 2.87
N GLN A 38 -4.00 -7.74 3.18
CA GLN A 38 -4.57 -9.07 3.42
C GLN A 38 -5.54 -9.06 4.61
N LYS A 39 -5.19 -8.40 5.71
CA LYS A 39 -6.08 -8.24 6.88
C LYS A 39 -7.36 -7.51 6.48
N THR A 40 -7.27 -6.44 5.70
CA THR A 40 -8.43 -5.70 5.19
C THR A 40 -9.29 -6.57 4.27
N PHE A 41 -8.68 -7.31 3.34
CA PHE A 41 -9.39 -8.22 2.44
C PHE A 41 -10.14 -9.32 3.19
N LEU A 42 -9.47 -9.99 4.13
CA LEU A 42 -10.06 -11.04 4.96
C LEU A 42 -11.20 -10.51 5.84
N ARG A 43 -11.08 -9.30 6.35
CA ARG A 43 -12.13 -8.61 7.12
C ARG A 43 -13.35 -8.30 6.24
N ILE A 44 -13.14 -7.83 5.00
CA ILE A 44 -14.21 -7.51 4.05
C ILE A 44 -14.94 -8.78 3.58
N LYS A 45 -14.22 -9.88 3.35
CA LYS A 45 -14.79 -11.18 2.97
C LYS A 45 -15.86 -11.69 3.95
N LYS A 46 -15.88 -11.20 5.19
CA LYS A 46 -16.90 -11.54 6.20
C LYS A 46 -18.29 -10.95 5.90
N PHE A 47 -18.40 -10.01 4.97
CA PHE A 47 -19.67 -9.34 4.62
C PHE A 47 -19.85 -9.02 3.13
N THR A 48 -18.85 -9.33 2.29
CA THR A 48 -18.90 -9.16 0.83
C THR A 48 -18.31 -10.41 0.17
N ASP A 49 -19.02 -10.96 -0.80
CA ASP A 49 -18.55 -12.09 -1.60
C ASP A 49 -17.30 -11.69 -2.42
N VAL A 50 -16.40 -12.64 -2.65
CA VAL A 50 -15.06 -12.36 -3.20
C VAL A 50 -15.12 -11.68 -4.57
N GLU A 51 -16.04 -12.14 -5.42
CA GLU A 51 -16.35 -11.61 -6.75
C GLU A 51 -16.90 -10.17 -6.75
N LYS A 52 -17.34 -9.68 -5.58
CA LYS A 52 -17.83 -8.30 -5.35
C LYS A 52 -16.83 -7.45 -4.57
N ILE A 53 -15.59 -7.92 -4.42
CA ILE A 53 -14.47 -7.12 -3.90
C ILE A 53 -13.66 -6.59 -5.08
N PHE A 54 -13.37 -5.28 -5.06
CA PHE A 54 -12.51 -4.59 -6.00
C PHE A 54 -11.35 -3.96 -5.26
N ILE A 55 -10.15 -4.01 -5.83
CA ILE A 55 -8.96 -3.37 -5.27
C ILE A 55 -8.50 -2.31 -6.25
N VAL A 56 -8.47 -1.05 -5.83
CA VAL A 56 -7.94 0.05 -6.63
C VAL A 56 -6.51 0.31 -6.20
N VAL A 57 -5.58 0.25 -7.14
CA VAL A 57 -4.14 0.38 -6.89
C VAL A 57 -3.47 1.10 -8.05
N ASN A 58 -2.37 1.79 -7.80
CA ASN A 58 -1.52 2.28 -8.88
C ASN A 58 -0.94 1.11 -9.70
N ARG A 59 -0.85 1.28 -11.03
CA ARG A 59 -0.29 0.28 -11.94
C ARG A 59 1.09 -0.24 -11.53
N GLU A 60 1.93 0.58 -10.89
CA GLU A 60 3.27 0.21 -10.41
C GLU A 60 3.23 -0.89 -9.34
N HIS A 61 2.17 -0.98 -8.55
CA HIS A 61 2.02 -1.98 -7.49
C HIS A 61 1.08 -3.13 -7.85
N LYS A 62 0.49 -3.14 -9.06
CA LYS A 62 -0.45 -4.19 -9.53
C LYS A 62 0.09 -5.59 -9.27
N PHE A 63 1.34 -5.83 -9.65
CA PHE A 63 1.97 -7.13 -9.50
C PHE A 63 2.05 -7.56 -8.04
N LEU A 64 2.52 -6.68 -7.16
CA LEU A 64 2.67 -6.99 -5.74
C LEU A 64 1.33 -7.23 -5.05
N VAL A 65 0.31 -6.44 -5.39
CA VAL A 65 -1.06 -6.66 -4.90
C VAL A 65 -1.60 -8.00 -5.36
N LYS A 66 -1.40 -8.35 -6.63
CA LYS A 66 -1.81 -9.66 -7.16
C LYS A 66 -1.18 -10.80 -6.38
N GLU A 67 0.15 -10.84 -6.23
CA GLU A 67 0.83 -11.90 -5.48
C GLU A 67 0.35 -11.94 -4.03
N ASN A 68 0.22 -10.77 -3.39
CA ASN A 68 -0.19 -10.71 -1.99
C ASN A 68 -1.64 -11.22 -1.77
N ILE A 69 -2.53 -11.08 -2.75
CA ILE A 69 -3.87 -11.67 -2.68
C ILE A 69 -3.84 -13.17 -3.02
N GLN A 70 -3.03 -13.58 -4.01
CA GLN A 70 -2.87 -14.99 -4.36
C GLN A 70 -2.27 -15.82 -3.21
N ASP A 71 -1.38 -15.23 -2.40
CA ASP A 71 -0.84 -15.83 -1.16
C ASP A 71 -1.92 -16.24 -0.15
N LEU A 72 -3.13 -15.70 -0.24
CA LEU A 72 -4.26 -16.10 0.59
C LEU A 72 -4.87 -17.44 0.17
N ASN A 73 -4.51 -17.97 -1.01
CA ASN A 73 -5.11 -19.16 -1.62
C ASN A 73 -6.64 -19.05 -1.71
N ILE A 74 -7.12 -17.87 -2.12
CA ILE A 74 -8.54 -17.58 -2.37
C ILE A 74 -8.70 -17.35 -3.86
N ASP A 75 -9.72 -17.97 -4.45
CA ASP A 75 -10.10 -17.71 -5.85
C ASP A 75 -10.69 -16.29 -5.97
N PHE A 76 -9.85 -15.35 -6.41
CA PHE A 76 -10.17 -13.93 -6.53
C PHE A 76 -10.08 -13.51 -8.00
N PRO A 77 -11.13 -12.87 -8.56
CA PRO A 77 -11.11 -12.41 -9.96
C PRO A 77 -10.07 -11.31 -10.15
N LEU A 78 -8.98 -11.61 -10.87
CA LEU A 78 -7.86 -10.67 -11.04
C LEU A 78 -8.26 -9.41 -11.83
N GLU A 79 -9.31 -9.48 -12.63
CA GLU A 79 -9.92 -8.33 -13.31
C GLU A 79 -10.52 -7.30 -12.34
N ASN A 80 -10.78 -7.68 -11.08
CA ASN A 80 -11.23 -6.76 -10.05
C ASN A 80 -10.07 -5.97 -9.40
N ILE A 81 -8.82 -6.18 -9.82
CA ILE A 81 -7.68 -5.30 -9.51
C ILE A 81 -7.66 -4.15 -10.52
N LEU A 82 -8.25 -3.02 -10.14
CA LEU A 82 -8.37 -1.83 -10.95
C LEU A 82 -7.10 -0.99 -10.84
N CYS A 83 -6.43 -0.77 -11.98
CA CYS A 83 -5.11 -0.14 -12.02
C CYS A 83 -5.22 1.32 -12.43
N GLU A 84 -4.86 2.21 -11.51
CA GLU A 84 -4.75 3.65 -11.78
C GLU A 84 -3.46 3.94 -12.57
N PRO A 85 -3.52 4.69 -13.68
CA PRO A 85 -2.34 5.10 -14.43
C PRO A 85 -1.41 6.05 -13.65
N ASP A 86 -1.98 6.88 -12.78
CA ASP A 86 -1.31 7.92 -12.01
C ASP A 86 -2.01 8.10 -10.65
N ILE A 87 -1.31 8.67 -9.66
CA ILE A 87 -1.84 8.88 -8.31
C ILE A 87 -2.59 10.22 -8.25
N LYS A 88 -3.93 10.18 -8.23
CA LYS A 88 -4.80 11.37 -8.17
C LYS A 88 -5.65 11.47 -6.89
N ASN A 89 -5.24 10.79 -5.82
CA ASN A 89 -5.93 10.76 -4.53
C ASN A 89 -7.31 10.05 -4.59
N THR A 90 -8.06 10.05 -3.48
CA THR A 90 -9.18 9.09 -3.29
C THR A 90 -10.41 9.34 -4.15
N LEU A 91 -10.76 10.58 -4.51
CA LEU A 91 -11.98 10.83 -5.29
C LEU A 91 -11.90 10.28 -6.72
N PRO A 92 -10.83 10.55 -7.51
CA PRO A 92 -10.63 9.90 -8.81
C PRO A 92 -10.61 8.38 -8.73
N ALA A 93 -9.92 7.81 -7.75
CA ALA A 93 -9.82 6.36 -7.54
C ALA A 93 -11.21 5.72 -7.33
N ILE A 94 -12.01 6.29 -6.43
CA ILE A 94 -13.38 5.84 -6.15
C ILE A 94 -14.27 6.05 -7.38
N THR A 95 -14.14 7.18 -8.08
CA THR A 95 -14.92 7.46 -9.30
C THR A 95 -14.66 6.42 -10.37
N PHE A 96 -13.39 6.16 -10.67
CA PHE A 96 -12.97 5.14 -11.63
C PHE A 96 -13.58 3.77 -11.27
N ALA A 97 -13.46 3.35 -10.02
CA ALA A 97 -14.03 2.09 -9.56
C ALA A 97 -15.56 2.04 -9.67
N CYS A 98 -16.27 3.10 -9.26
CA CYS A 98 -17.72 3.18 -9.38
C CYS A 98 -18.20 3.08 -10.84
N PHE A 99 -17.47 3.68 -11.81
CA PHE A 99 -17.81 3.56 -13.23
C PHE A 99 -17.60 2.13 -13.76
N VAL A 100 -16.49 1.46 -13.40
CA VAL A 100 -16.27 0.04 -13.74
C VAL A 100 -17.35 -0.84 -13.12
N ILE A 101 -17.70 -0.61 -11.86
CA ILE A 101 -18.73 -1.39 -11.15
C ILE A 101 -20.10 -1.20 -11.80
N LYS A 102 -20.45 0.03 -12.21
CA LYS A 102 -21.72 0.36 -12.86
C LYS A 102 -21.95 -0.41 -14.17
N GLU A 103 -20.89 -0.78 -14.88
CA GLU A 103 -21.02 -1.60 -16.11
C GLU A 103 -21.47 -3.04 -15.82
N LYS A 104 -21.14 -3.56 -14.63
CA LYS A 104 -21.45 -4.94 -14.22
C LYS A 104 -22.68 -5.03 -13.31
N TYR A 105 -22.96 -3.99 -12.53
CA TYR A 105 -23.95 -4.00 -11.46
C TYR A 105 -24.80 -2.72 -11.47
N SER A 106 -26.11 -2.86 -11.30
CA SER A 106 -27.06 -1.74 -11.19
C SER A 106 -27.45 -1.49 -9.73
N ASP A 107 -27.45 -0.22 -9.34
CA ASP A 107 -28.00 0.30 -8.06
C ASP A 107 -27.55 -0.43 -6.77
N GLU A 108 -26.27 -0.81 -6.73
CA GLU A 108 -25.67 -1.46 -5.56
C GLU A 108 -25.21 -0.45 -4.49
N ILE A 109 -25.20 -0.90 -3.24
CA ILE A 109 -24.46 -0.22 -2.16
C ILE A 109 -22.98 -0.53 -2.34
N ILE A 110 -22.17 0.51 -2.26
CA ILE A 110 -20.71 0.48 -2.30
C ILE A 110 -20.18 0.78 -0.91
N GLY A 111 -19.21 -0.01 -0.46
CA GLY A 111 -18.37 0.32 0.69
C GLY A 111 -16.93 0.57 0.24
N VAL A 112 -16.36 1.69 0.63
CA VAL A 112 -14.98 2.09 0.34
C VAL A 112 -14.15 1.94 1.61
N PHE A 113 -13.05 1.19 1.53
CA PHE A 113 -12.22 0.80 2.67
C PHE A 113 -10.75 1.10 2.39
N PRO A 114 -10.05 1.86 3.24
CA PRO A 114 -8.60 1.97 3.20
C PRO A 114 -7.94 0.61 3.49
N SER A 115 -6.90 0.28 2.74
CA SER A 115 -6.20 -1.00 2.84
C SER A 115 -5.26 -1.10 4.05
N ASP A 116 -4.92 0.02 4.68
CA ASP A 116 -3.80 0.17 5.60
C ASP A 116 -4.21 0.55 7.04
N HIS A 117 -5.49 0.37 7.40
CA HIS A 117 -6.00 0.60 8.75
C HIS A 117 -5.91 -0.65 9.64
N PHE A 118 -5.67 -0.43 10.92
CA PHE A 118 -5.75 -1.46 11.96
C PHE A 118 -7.11 -1.40 12.67
N ILE A 119 -7.82 -2.54 12.72
CA ILE A 119 -9.09 -2.68 13.45
C ILE A 119 -9.04 -3.95 14.29
N LYS A 120 -9.27 -3.84 15.59
CA LYS A 120 -9.14 -4.97 16.53
C LYS A 120 -10.43 -5.79 16.63
N GLU A 121 -11.58 -5.16 16.86
CA GLU A 121 -12.86 -5.85 17.10
C GLU A 121 -13.63 -6.14 15.80
N GLU A 122 -13.09 -7.02 14.95
CA GLU A 122 -13.65 -7.29 13.62
C GLU A 122 -15.13 -7.72 13.64
N LYS A 123 -15.57 -8.51 14.62
CA LYS A 123 -16.99 -8.92 14.75
C LYS A 123 -17.91 -7.71 14.96
N LYS A 124 -17.50 -6.76 15.80
CA LYS A 124 -18.25 -5.50 16.02
C LYS A 124 -18.25 -4.67 14.74
N PHE A 125 -17.10 -4.55 14.08
CA PHE A 125 -16.99 -3.84 12.80
C PHE A 125 -17.99 -4.37 11.75
N VAL A 126 -18.09 -5.69 11.56
CA VAL A 126 -19.07 -6.30 10.65
C VAL A 126 -20.52 -5.89 10.98
N SER A 127 -20.87 -5.78 12.27
CA SER A 127 -22.20 -5.33 12.69
C SER A 127 -22.47 -3.87 12.32
N PHE A 128 -21.46 -3.01 12.42
CA PHE A 128 -21.55 -1.61 11.99
C PHE A 128 -21.68 -1.48 10.48
N ILE A 129 -20.98 -2.31 9.69
CA ILE A 129 -21.14 -2.36 8.24
C ILE A 129 -22.57 -2.73 7.83
N LYS A 130 -23.19 -3.71 8.50
CA LYS A 130 -24.59 -4.07 8.24
C LYS A 130 -25.54 -2.91 8.52
N LYS A 131 -25.33 -2.16 9.60
CA LYS A 131 -26.11 -0.96 9.92
C LYS A 131 -25.92 0.13 8.85
N ALA A 132 -24.66 0.45 8.52
CA ALA A 132 -24.33 1.45 7.51
C ALA A 132 -24.92 1.13 6.13
N LYS A 133 -24.91 -0.14 5.72
CA LYS A 133 -25.57 -0.59 4.50
C LYS A 133 -27.08 -0.28 4.52
N SER A 134 -27.76 -0.53 5.64
CA SER A 134 -29.19 -0.21 5.78
C SER A 134 -29.45 1.30 5.79
N THR A 135 -28.56 2.09 6.41
CA THR A 135 -28.64 3.55 6.40
C THR A 135 -28.40 4.13 5.00
N ALA A 136 -27.38 3.67 4.28
CA ALA A 136 -27.06 4.13 2.93
C ALA A 136 -28.18 3.83 1.91
N LYS A 137 -28.94 2.74 2.10
CA LYS A 137 -30.14 2.45 1.30
C LYS A 137 -31.23 3.52 1.40
N LYS A 138 -31.23 4.33 2.47
CA LYS A 138 -32.19 5.43 2.65
C LYS A 138 -31.77 6.70 1.89
N GLY A 139 -30.61 6.71 1.23
CA GLY A 139 -30.14 7.83 0.42
C GLY A 139 -28.80 8.47 0.80
N PRO A 140 -28.40 8.59 2.09
CA PRO A 140 -27.21 9.36 2.42
C PRO A 140 -25.89 8.60 2.20
N ILE A 141 -24.81 9.37 2.07
CA ILE A 141 -23.44 8.87 2.23
C ILE A 141 -23.20 8.65 3.72
N VAL A 142 -22.77 7.45 4.11
CA VAL A 142 -22.51 7.08 5.49
C VAL A 142 -21.00 7.07 5.75
N LEU A 143 -20.59 7.83 6.77
CA LEU A 143 -19.24 7.86 7.32
C LEU A 143 -19.21 7.10 8.64
N PHE A 144 -18.00 6.75 9.06
CA PHE A 144 -17.75 6.15 10.36
C PHE A 144 -16.86 7.06 11.21
N GLY A 145 -17.38 7.42 12.38
CA GLY A 145 -16.72 8.33 13.33
C GLY A 145 -16.05 7.59 14.48
N ILE A 146 -14.77 7.86 14.73
CA ILE A 146 -14.03 7.33 15.89
C ILE A 146 -14.02 8.38 16.99
N LYS A 147 -14.24 7.97 18.25
CA LYS A 147 -14.18 8.93 19.35
C LYS A 147 -12.75 9.45 19.53
N PRO A 148 -12.50 10.77 19.51
CA PRO A 148 -11.17 11.31 19.70
C PRO A 148 -10.64 10.96 21.09
N THR A 149 -9.36 10.57 21.16
CA THR A 149 -8.67 10.25 22.42
C THR A 149 -7.44 11.13 22.66
N ARG A 150 -7.12 12.03 21.71
CA ARG A 150 -5.99 12.96 21.73
C ARG A 150 -6.27 14.13 20.79
N ILE A 151 -5.45 15.16 20.85
CA ILE A 151 -5.45 16.20 19.82
C ILE A 151 -4.77 15.61 18.58
N GLU A 152 -5.47 15.62 17.45
CA GLU A 152 -4.98 15.07 16.20
C GLU A 152 -5.25 16.07 15.06
N THR A 153 -4.22 16.41 14.29
CA THR A 153 -4.32 17.37 13.18
C THR A 153 -4.30 16.68 11.83
N ASP A 154 -3.88 15.42 11.78
CA ASP A 154 -3.79 14.67 10.52
C ASP A 154 -5.11 13.98 10.12
N PHE A 155 -6.13 14.00 10.97
CA PHE A 155 -7.45 13.39 10.72
C PHE A 155 -8.54 14.43 10.42
N GLY A 156 -9.48 14.06 9.57
CA GLY A 156 -10.73 14.79 9.41
C GLY A 156 -11.57 14.74 10.69
N HIS A 157 -12.19 15.84 11.07
CA HIS A 157 -13.08 15.95 12.23
C HIS A 157 -14.53 16.11 11.76
N ILE A 158 -15.42 15.36 12.40
CA ILE A 158 -16.85 15.31 12.12
C ILE A 158 -17.59 15.81 13.36
N GLU A 159 -18.28 16.94 13.24
CA GLU A 159 -19.25 17.40 14.24
C GLU A 159 -20.63 16.86 13.86
N SER A 160 -21.19 15.97 14.67
CA SER A 160 -22.54 15.44 14.46
C SER A 160 -23.61 16.43 14.93
N ASP A 161 -24.75 16.37 14.26
CA ASP A 161 -25.94 17.17 14.52
C ASP A 161 -27.09 16.30 15.08
N ILE A 162 -28.32 16.60 14.68
CA ILE A 162 -29.53 15.83 14.95
C ILE A 162 -29.47 14.39 14.39
N ASN A 163 -30.27 13.53 15.00
CA ASN A 163 -30.44 12.14 14.60
C ASN A 163 -31.00 12.03 13.18
N PHE A 164 -30.37 11.23 12.33
CA PHE A 164 -30.98 10.72 11.10
C PHE A 164 -31.82 9.47 11.38
N ASP A 165 -31.28 8.55 12.18
CA ASP A 165 -32.00 7.43 12.76
C ASP A 165 -31.39 7.02 14.12
N LYS A 166 -31.82 5.88 14.69
CA LYS A 166 -31.40 5.42 16.02
C LYS A 166 -29.87 5.33 16.22
N ASN A 167 -29.09 5.14 15.16
CA ASN A 167 -27.63 4.93 15.28
C ASN A 167 -26.80 5.81 14.34
N SER A 168 -27.41 6.82 13.72
CA SER A 168 -26.73 7.69 12.77
C SER A 168 -27.21 9.12 12.89
N PHE A 169 -26.30 10.05 12.65
CA PHE A 169 -26.51 11.49 12.85
C PHE A 169 -26.17 12.21 11.57
N TYR A 170 -26.91 13.26 11.24
CA TYR A 170 -26.46 14.18 10.21
C TYR A 170 -25.15 14.86 10.63
N ILE A 171 -24.34 15.27 9.65
CA ILE A 171 -23.09 15.98 9.92
C ILE A 171 -23.38 17.49 9.85
N LYS A 172 -23.16 18.19 10.96
CA LYS A 172 -23.24 19.66 11.02
C LYS A 172 -22.06 20.29 10.30
N LYS A 173 -20.86 19.74 10.54
CA LYS A 173 -19.61 20.25 9.98
C LYS A 173 -18.60 19.13 9.82
N PHE A 174 -17.93 19.13 8.68
CA PHE A 174 -16.74 18.32 8.41
C PHE A 174 -15.54 19.26 8.25
N ILE A 175 -14.41 18.93 8.87
CA ILE A 175 -13.18 19.71 8.81
C ILE A 175 -12.01 18.78 8.50
N GLU A 176 -11.49 18.80 7.28
CA GLU A 176 -10.31 18.01 6.91
C GLU A 176 -9.02 18.63 7.45
N LYS A 177 -8.30 17.89 8.31
CA LYS A 177 -6.96 18.23 8.83
C LYS A 177 -6.88 19.65 9.43
N PRO A 178 -7.59 19.89 10.55
CA PRO A 178 -7.60 21.18 11.21
C PRO A 178 -6.21 21.57 11.73
N ASP A 179 -6.01 22.88 11.93
CA ASP A 179 -4.88 23.36 12.74
C ASP A 179 -4.99 22.88 14.20
N PHE A 180 -3.88 23.00 14.93
CA PHE A 180 -3.78 22.49 16.31
C PHE A 180 -4.82 23.10 17.26
N GLU A 181 -5.06 24.42 17.18
CA GLU A 181 -6.03 25.09 18.05
C GLU A 181 -7.47 24.65 17.74
N THR A 182 -7.80 24.50 16.47
CA THR A 182 -9.09 23.98 16.02
C THR A 182 -9.26 22.53 16.48
N ALA A 183 -8.25 21.67 16.30
CA ALA A 183 -8.28 20.29 16.77
C ALA A 183 -8.47 20.20 18.29
N LYS A 184 -7.75 21.02 19.04
CA LYS A 184 -7.84 21.11 20.51
C LYS A 184 -9.23 21.49 20.99
N ASN A 185 -9.86 22.47 20.34
CA ASN A 185 -11.21 22.92 20.68
C ASN A 185 -12.30 21.87 20.34
N LEU A 186 -12.04 21.00 19.35
CA LEU A 186 -12.99 19.98 18.91
C LEU A 186 -12.85 18.65 19.67
N THR A 187 -11.63 18.27 20.02
CA THR A 187 -11.27 16.91 20.50
C THR A 187 -12.15 16.43 21.67
N PHE A 188 -12.49 17.32 22.59
CA PHE A 188 -13.18 16.96 23.83
C PHE A 188 -14.70 17.16 23.78
N LEU A 189 -15.26 17.56 22.63
CA LEU A 189 -16.70 17.68 22.46
C LEU A 189 -17.33 16.29 22.32
N GLU A 190 -18.51 16.09 22.94
CA GLU A 190 -19.19 14.78 22.92
C GLU A 190 -19.65 14.37 21.51
N ASN A 191 -20.09 15.34 20.72
CA ASN A 191 -20.61 15.16 19.36
C ASN A 191 -19.52 15.23 18.27
N VAL A 192 -18.24 15.20 18.63
CA VAL A 192 -17.13 15.19 17.67
C VAL A 192 -16.52 13.80 17.54
N TYR A 193 -16.19 13.46 16.29
CA TYR A 193 -15.56 12.21 15.88
C TYR A 193 -14.43 12.45 14.88
N TRP A 194 -13.42 11.59 14.87
CA TRP A 194 -12.48 11.49 13.76
C TRP A 194 -13.10 10.71 12.59
N ASN A 195 -12.87 11.19 11.37
CA ASN A 195 -13.19 10.47 10.15
C ASN A 195 -12.27 9.25 10.00
N SER A 196 -12.85 8.06 9.94
CA SER A 196 -12.08 6.82 9.72
C SER A 196 -11.71 6.56 8.26
N GLY A 197 -12.09 7.43 7.31
CA GLY A 197 -11.82 7.27 5.88
C GLY A 197 -12.59 6.12 5.21
N ILE A 198 -13.59 5.54 5.89
CA ILE A 198 -14.48 4.50 5.37
C ILE A 198 -15.82 5.13 4.99
N PHE A 199 -16.28 4.86 3.78
CA PHE A 199 -17.51 5.43 3.22
C PHE A 199 -18.45 4.34 2.73
N ILE A 200 -19.74 4.43 3.04
CA ILE A 200 -20.77 3.54 2.50
C ILE A 200 -21.86 4.38 1.83
N PHE A 201 -22.17 4.11 0.56
CA PHE A 201 -23.15 4.88 -0.21
C PHE A 201 -23.78 4.03 -1.31
N SER A 202 -24.92 4.43 -1.87
CA SER A 202 -25.42 3.83 -3.12
C SER A 202 -24.68 4.40 -4.33
N LEU A 203 -24.53 3.61 -5.40
CA LEU A 203 -23.98 4.11 -6.68
C LEU A 203 -24.76 5.34 -7.17
N LYS A 204 -26.09 5.30 -7.04
CA LYS A 204 -26.97 6.41 -7.41
C LYS A 204 -26.59 7.68 -6.66
N THR A 205 -26.58 7.64 -5.33
CA THR A 205 -26.20 8.77 -4.46
C THR A 205 -24.83 9.30 -4.86
N PHE A 206 -23.83 8.43 -4.98
CA PHE A 206 -22.47 8.87 -5.31
C PHE A 206 -22.41 9.63 -6.63
N PHE A 207 -23.08 9.15 -7.68
CA PHE A 207 -23.07 9.85 -8.97
C PHE A 207 -23.90 11.14 -8.96
N GLU A 208 -25.02 11.19 -8.23
CA GLU A 208 -25.80 12.43 -8.04
C GLU A 208 -24.96 13.51 -7.37
N GLU A 209 -24.30 13.16 -6.26
CA GLU A 209 -23.40 14.04 -5.52
C GLU A 209 -22.19 14.45 -6.38
N LEU A 210 -21.58 13.51 -7.11
CA LEU A 210 -20.44 13.78 -7.98
C LEU A 210 -20.80 14.74 -9.13
N LYS A 211 -22.02 14.62 -9.70
CA LYS A 211 -22.51 15.55 -10.74
C LYS A 211 -22.70 16.96 -10.21
N ILE A 212 -23.15 17.12 -8.97
CA ILE A 212 -23.37 18.42 -8.34
C ILE A 212 -22.03 19.09 -8.03
N TYR A 213 -21.16 18.39 -7.29
CA TYR A 213 -19.96 19.01 -6.71
C TYR A 213 -18.72 18.89 -7.59
N GLN A 214 -18.64 17.89 -8.46
CA GLN A 214 -17.47 17.59 -9.29
C GLN A 214 -17.86 17.19 -10.73
N PRO A 215 -18.71 17.96 -11.43
CA PRO A 215 -19.22 17.61 -12.76
C PRO A 215 -18.11 17.38 -13.80
N LYS A 216 -16.97 18.08 -13.65
CA LYS A 216 -15.81 17.91 -14.54
C LYS A 216 -15.19 16.51 -14.43
N ILE A 217 -15.12 15.95 -13.22
CA ILE A 217 -14.60 14.59 -13.00
C ILE A 217 -15.61 13.57 -13.57
N TYR A 218 -16.89 13.71 -13.22
CA TYR A 218 -17.95 12.81 -13.70
C TYR A 218 -17.97 12.70 -15.24
N LYS A 219 -17.95 13.84 -15.95
CA LYS A 219 -17.99 13.88 -17.42
C LYS A 219 -16.83 13.16 -18.10
N LYS A 220 -15.65 13.05 -17.46
CA LYS A 220 -14.50 12.35 -18.04
C LYS A 220 -14.71 10.84 -18.14
N PHE A 221 -15.46 10.26 -17.22
CA PHE A 221 -15.74 8.82 -17.16
C PHE A 221 -17.09 8.43 -17.75
N GLU A 222 -17.98 9.38 -18.05
CA GLU A 222 -19.32 9.10 -18.58
C GLU A 222 -19.32 8.40 -19.95
N ASN A 223 -18.26 8.55 -20.74
CA ASN A 223 -18.13 7.89 -22.04
C ASN A 223 -17.84 6.39 -21.86
N LYS A 224 -18.60 5.51 -22.54
CA LYS A 224 -18.40 4.05 -22.52
C LYS A 224 -16.99 3.57 -22.93
N SER A 225 -16.20 4.43 -23.58
CA SER A 225 -14.80 4.16 -23.94
C SER A 225 -13.77 4.59 -22.89
N PHE A 226 -14.19 4.97 -21.67
CA PHE A 226 -13.25 5.51 -20.66
C PHE A 226 -12.12 4.54 -20.32
N GLN A 227 -12.37 3.23 -20.34
CA GLN A 227 -11.36 2.22 -19.99
C GLN A 227 -10.19 2.19 -21.00
N THR A 228 -10.46 2.38 -22.30
CA THR A 228 -9.41 2.44 -23.33
C THR A 228 -8.68 3.78 -23.34
N LYS A 229 -9.28 4.84 -22.77
CA LYS A 229 -8.72 6.19 -22.66
C LYS A 229 -8.28 6.56 -21.24
N LEU A 230 -8.08 5.57 -20.37
CA LEU A 230 -7.89 5.81 -18.94
C LEU A 230 -6.66 6.68 -18.65
N GLU A 231 -5.56 6.50 -19.40
CA GLU A 231 -4.35 7.33 -19.25
C GLU A 231 -4.59 8.79 -19.63
N GLU A 232 -5.30 9.03 -20.74
CA GLU A 232 -5.67 10.38 -21.18
C GLU A 232 -6.55 11.05 -20.13
N ILE A 233 -7.57 10.33 -19.63
CA ILE A 233 -8.46 10.82 -18.59
C ILE A 233 -7.66 11.19 -17.34
N TYR A 234 -6.85 10.27 -16.81
CA TYR A 234 -6.09 10.50 -15.57
C TYR A 234 -5.12 11.67 -15.65
N SER A 235 -4.48 11.89 -16.81
CA SER A 235 -3.57 13.03 -16.98
C SER A 235 -4.25 14.40 -16.82
N GLN A 236 -5.56 14.46 -17.04
CA GLN A 236 -6.38 15.69 -16.96
C GLN A 236 -7.13 15.81 -15.62
N LEU A 237 -7.09 14.79 -14.75
CA LEU A 237 -7.80 14.82 -13.47
C LEU A 237 -7.00 15.60 -12.41
N PRO A 238 -7.67 16.36 -11.54
CA PRO A 238 -7.04 16.94 -10.37
C PRO A 238 -6.67 15.84 -9.37
N SER A 239 -5.60 16.05 -8.61
CA SER A 239 -5.36 15.27 -7.39
C SER A 239 -6.29 15.78 -6.29
N LEU A 240 -7.32 15.01 -5.92
CA LEU A 240 -8.39 15.49 -5.05
C LEU A 240 -8.90 14.38 -4.10
N PRO A 241 -8.76 14.53 -2.77
CA PRO A 241 -9.41 13.64 -1.81
C PRO A 241 -10.94 13.73 -1.88
N ILE A 242 -11.63 12.62 -1.61
CA ILE A 242 -13.11 12.59 -1.50
C ILE A 242 -13.61 13.51 -0.38
N ASP A 243 -12.86 13.63 0.71
CA ASP A 243 -13.19 14.45 1.87
C ASP A 243 -13.41 15.91 1.45
N LYS A 244 -12.42 16.51 0.77
CA LYS A 244 -12.52 17.88 0.23
C LYS A 244 -13.39 17.98 -1.02
N GLY A 245 -13.36 16.95 -1.86
CA GLY A 245 -14.01 16.97 -3.16
C GLY A 245 -15.53 16.85 -3.08
N LEU A 246 -16.03 16.15 -2.06
CA LEU A 246 -17.42 15.73 -1.93
C LEU A 246 -17.95 15.92 -0.50
N ILE A 247 -17.30 15.30 0.51
CA ILE A 247 -17.84 15.18 1.87
C ILE A 247 -18.03 16.54 2.55
N GLU A 248 -17.05 17.44 2.45
CA GLU A 248 -17.12 18.79 3.02
C GLU A 248 -18.25 19.64 2.42
N LYS A 249 -18.77 19.28 1.25
CA LYS A 249 -19.70 20.10 0.47
C LYS A 249 -21.12 19.56 0.48
N THR A 250 -21.28 18.25 0.61
CA THR A 250 -22.59 17.59 0.59
C THR A 250 -23.37 17.82 1.88
N LYS A 251 -24.70 17.95 1.75
CA LYS A 251 -25.64 17.92 2.88
C LYS A 251 -26.23 16.53 3.11
N ASN A 252 -26.07 15.61 2.16
CA ASN A 252 -26.65 14.27 2.18
C ASN A 252 -25.66 13.26 2.77
N VAL A 253 -25.17 13.55 3.97
CA VAL A 253 -24.13 12.78 4.63
C VAL A 253 -24.43 12.60 6.12
N VAL A 254 -24.19 11.40 6.60
CA VAL A 254 -24.43 10.99 7.99
C VAL A 254 -23.22 10.28 8.55
N VAL A 255 -23.06 10.30 9.88
CA VAL A 255 -22.01 9.59 10.60
C VAL A 255 -22.61 8.52 11.51
N ILE A 256 -21.97 7.35 11.53
CA ILE A 256 -22.19 6.28 12.51
C ILE A 256 -20.99 6.26 13.46
N PRO A 257 -21.17 6.54 14.76
CA PRO A 257 -20.12 6.38 15.76
C PRO A 257 -19.68 4.91 15.87
N LEU A 258 -18.38 4.67 15.80
CA LEU A 258 -17.76 3.36 15.94
C LEU A 258 -17.14 3.21 17.33
N SER A 259 -17.69 2.29 18.12
CA SER A 259 -17.14 1.90 19.43
C SER A 259 -16.22 0.69 19.30
N ILE A 260 -15.11 0.86 18.57
CA ILE A 260 -14.06 -0.15 18.35
C ILE A 260 -12.69 0.52 18.42
N PHE A 261 -11.65 -0.27 18.66
CA PHE A 261 -10.27 0.17 18.48
C PHE A 261 -9.95 0.24 16.98
N TRP A 262 -9.59 1.44 16.53
CA TRP A 262 -9.17 1.76 15.16
C TRP A 262 -7.92 2.62 15.22
N ASP A 263 -7.00 2.36 14.29
CA ASP A 263 -5.84 3.20 14.07
C ASP A 263 -5.50 3.26 12.59
N ASP A 264 -5.11 4.43 12.10
CA ASP A 264 -4.69 4.60 10.72
C ASP A 264 -3.25 4.12 10.50
N LEU A 265 -2.45 3.87 11.54
CA LEU A 265 -1.02 3.54 11.45
C LEU A 265 -0.20 4.60 10.69
N GLY A 266 -0.50 5.88 10.90
CA GLY A 266 0.14 7.00 10.19
C GLY A 266 1.62 7.23 10.52
N SER A 267 2.13 6.71 11.63
CA SER A 267 3.51 6.86 12.09
C SER A 267 3.94 5.75 13.07
N TRP A 268 5.23 5.73 13.42
CA TRP A 268 5.77 4.80 14.42
C TRP A 268 5.15 4.94 15.82
N ALA A 269 4.68 6.13 16.22
CA ALA A 269 3.97 6.30 17.48
C ALA A 269 2.67 5.46 17.55
N SER A 270 2.13 5.07 16.39
CA SER A 270 0.97 4.18 16.30
C SER A 270 1.24 2.79 16.87
N PHE A 271 2.50 2.36 16.84
CA PHE A 271 2.88 1.05 17.37
C PHE A 271 2.68 0.99 18.90
N GLU A 272 2.82 2.12 19.60
CA GLU A 272 2.54 2.18 21.04
C GLU A 272 1.09 1.95 21.40
N ARG A 273 0.18 2.23 20.46
CA ARG A 273 -1.25 2.10 20.68
C ARG A 273 -1.73 0.67 20.44
N ILE A 274 -0.98 -0.11 19.64
CA ILE A 274 -1.36 -1.47 19.24
C ILE A 274 -0.57 -2.55 19.98
N TYR A 275 0.64 -2.27 20.46
CA TYR A 275 1.49 -3.22 21.17
C TYR A 275 1.53 -2.98 22.67
N LYS A 276 1.71 -4.07 23.41
CA LYS A 276 1.83 -4.03 24.87
C LYS A 276 3.21 -3.52 25.27
N LYS A 277 3.25 -2.57 26.20
CA LYS A 277 4.46 -2.09 26.87
C LYS A 277 4.88 -3.05 27.98
N ASN A 278 6.18 -3.21 28.21
CA ASN A 278 6.71 -3.87 29.41
C ASN A 278 6.70 -2.91 30.62
N GLU A 279 7.24 -3.36 31.76
CA GLU A 279 7.27 -2.57 33.01
C GLU A 279 8.05 -1.26 32.89
N GLN A 280 9.04 -1.19 31.99
CA GLN A 280 9.85 -0.02 31.71
C GLN A 280 9.25 0.88 30.62
N GLY A 281 8.04 0.59 30.14
CA GLY A 281 7.39 1.32 29.05
C GLY A 281 7.87 0.93 27.64
N ASN A 282 8.77 -0.05 27.54
CA ASN A 282 9.39 -0.45 26.28
C ASN A 282 8.46 -1.35 25.45
N ILE A 283 8.58 -1.24 24.12
CA ILE A 283 7.93 -2.11 23.14
C ILE A 283 9.04 -2.79 22.34
N ILE A 284 9.18 -4.10 22.55
CA ILE A 284 10.24 -4.90 21.94
C ILE A 284 9.62 -5.84 20.91
N LEU A 285 9.86 -5.55 19.64
CA LEU A 285 9.38 -6.26 18.45
C LEU A 285 10.57 -6.71 17.60
N ALA A 286 11.64 -7.15 18.27
CA ALA A 286 12.90 -7.55 17.67
C ALA A 286 13.64 -8.54 18.58
N ASN A 287 14.69 -9.16 18.03
CA ASN A 287 15.72 -9.79 18.85
C ASN A 287 16.54 -8.68 19.55
N ASN A 288 16.27 -8.43 20.83
CA ASN A 288 16.87 -7.33 21.58
C ASN A 288 17.43 -7.78 22.93
N VAL A 289 18.59 -7.23 23.29
CA VAL A 289 19.18 -7.30 24.63
C VAL A 289 19.24 -5.87 25.17
N ASP A 290 18.56 -5.62 26.28
CA ASP A 290 18.47 -4.30 26.90
C ASP A 290 19.08 -4.27 28.31
N ILE A 291 19.77 -3.18 28.63
CA ILE A 291 20.25 -2.85 29.97
C ILE A 291 19.76 -1.44 30.34
N GLY A 292 18.62 -1.38 31.03
CA GLY A 292 18.17 -0.15 31.71
C GLY A 292 17.57 0.93 30.81
N SER A 293 17.04 0.59 29.64
CA SER A 293 16.32 1.58 28.80
C SER A 293 14.85 1.71 29.21
N LYS A 294 14.26 2.88 28.96
CA LYS A 294 12.85 3.20 29.29
C LYS A 294 12.13 3.87 28.13
N ASP A 295 10.84 3.58 27.99
CA ASP A 295 10.00 4.11 26.92
C ASP A 295 10.67 4.05 25.53
N ILE A 296 11.35 2.94 25.20
CA ILE A 296 11.89 2.71 23.85
C ILE A 296 10.99 1.78 23.03
N THR A 297 10.93 1.99 21.72
CA THR A 297 10.29 1.08 20.77
C THR A 297 11.38 0.50 19.87
N VAL A 298 11.61 -0.81 19.95
CA VAL A 298 12.61 -1.52 19.15
C VAL A 298 11.90 -2.43 18.17
N PHE A 299 12.14 -2.22 16.88
CA PHE A 299 11.61 -3.02 15.79
C PHE A 299 12.76 -3.57 14.96
N GLY A 300 12.70 -4.85 14.60
CA GLY A 300 13.71 -5.48 13.75
C GLY A 300 13.41 -6.96 13.54
N ASP A 301 13.90 -7.51 12.44
CA ASP A 301 13.63 -8.91 12.07
C ASP A 301 14.89 -9.79 12.16
N LYS A 302 16.03 -9.30 11.66
CA LYS A 302 17.21 -10.15 11.41
C LYS A 302 18.34 -9.98 12.44
N ARG A 303 18.69 -8.75 12.82
CA ARG A 303 19.86 -8.49 13.68
C ARG A 303 19.49 -8.52 15.16
N LEU A 304 20.48 -8.89 15.99
CA LEU A 304 20.43 -8.61 17.42
C LEU A 304 20.64 -7.11 17.64
N ILE A 305 19.72 -6.47 18.35
CA ILE A 305 19.79 -5.04 18.71
C ILE A 305 20.13 -4.94 20.19
N ALA A 306 21.29 -4.39 20.53
CA ALA A 306 21.68 -4.12 21.92
C ALA A 306 21.35 -2.67 22.29
N THR A 307 20.67 -2.46 23.42
CA THR A 307 20.31 -1.14 23.96
C THR A 307 20.77 -1.01 25.40
N CYS A 308 21.21 0.18 25.81
CA CYS A 308 21.70 0.44 27.16
C CYS A 308 21.42 1.88 27.57
N GLY A 309 20.64 2.08 28.64
CA GLY A 309 20.34 3.40 29.21
C GLY A 309 19.66 4.38 28.26
N LEU A 310 18.90 3.91 27.27
CA LEU A 310 18.22 4.77 26.31
C LEU A 310 16.83 5.18 26.81
N GLU A 311 16.38 6.37 26.43
CA GLU A 311 15.05 6.85 26.82
C GLU A 311 14.31 7.53 25.67
N ASN A 312 13.01 7.25 25.54
CA ASN A 312 12.10 7.95 24.62
C ASN A 312 12.52 7.86 23.13
N LEU A 313 13.02 6.69 22.70
CA LEU A 313 13.49 6.44 21.34
C LEU A 313 12.62 5.44 20.58
N ILE A 314 12.58 5.58 19.26
CA ILE A 314 12.18 4.55 18.31
C ILE A 314 13.43 4.11 17.55
N ILE A 315 13.68 2.81 17.55
CA ILE A 315 14.79 2.13 16.87
C ILE A 315 14.16 1.13 15.91
N VAL A 316 14.35 1.33 14.61
CA VAL A 316 13.80 0.47 13.57
C VAL A 316 14.90 -0.04 12.67
N ASP A 317 15.16 -1.33 12.77
CA ASP A 317 16.12 -2.04 11.95
C ASP A 317 15.43 -2.71 10.75
N SER A 318 15.98 -2.48 9.56
CA SER A 318 15.70 -3.29 8.38
C SER A 318 16.99 -3.74 7.71
N GLU A 319 16.90 -4.56 6.67
CA GLU A 319 18.07 -5.24 6.10
C GLU A 319 19.16 -4.30 5.55
N ASP A 320 18.76 -3.12 5.10
CA ASP A 320 19.62 -2.13 4.44
C ASP A 320 19.62 -0.75 5.13
N ALA A 321 18.79 -0.54 6.17
CA ALA A 321 18.67 0.74 6.83
C ALA A 321 18.33 0.62 8.32
N LEU A 322 18.85 1.57 9.09
CA LEU A 322 18.54 1.75 10.51
C LEU A 322 17.96 3.15 10.69
N LEU A 323 16.80 3.25 11.34
CA LEU A 323 16.23 4.50 11.79
C LEU A 323 16.29 4.56 13.31
N VAL A 324 16.86 5.65 13.83
CA VAL A 324 16.85 5.98 15.25
C VAL A 324 16.31 7.39 15.39
N LEU A 325 15.24 7.56 16.15
CA LEU A 325 14.66 8.88 16.42
C LEU A 325 14.14 8.99 17.83
N ASN A 326 14.05 10.21 18.33
CA ASN A 326 13.23 10.51 19.49
C ASN A 326 11.75 10.46 19.09
N LYS A 327 10.91 9.87 19.94
CA LYS A 327 9.47 9.68 19.67
C LYS A 327 8.72 10.96 19.35
N ASN A 328 9.14 12.10 19.90
CA ASN A 328 8.52 13.41 19.67
C ASN A 328 8.69 13.92 18.23
N PHE A 329 9.54 13.27 17.43
CA PHE A 329 9.84 13.65 16.04
C PHE A 329 9.37 12.58 15.03
N ASP A 330 8.45 11.70 15.40
CA ASP A 330 7.96 10.63 14.53
C ASP A 330 7.39 11.13 13.18
N GLN A 331 6.73 12.29 13.17
CA GLN A 331 6.21 12.91 11.95
C GLN A 331 7.31 13.40 10.99
N LYS A 332 8.55 13.58 11.49
CA LYS A 332 9.71 14.07 10.72
C LYS A 332 10.40 12.99 9.89
N VAL A 333 9.99 11.72 10.00
CA VAL A 333 10.56 10.63 9.17
C VAL A 333 10.37 10.92 7.66
N LYS A 334 9.27 11.57 7.27
CA LYS A 334 9.07 11.99 5.87
C LYS A 334 10.17 12.95 5.38
N ASP A 335 10.59 13.89 6.24
CA ASP A 335 11.63 14.89 5.94
C ASP A 335 13.00 14.19 5.78
N ILE A 336 13.23 13.08 6.50
CA ILE A 336 14.43 12.23 6.32
C ILE A 336 14.39 11.53 4.97
N VAL A 337 13.26 10.92 4.61
CA VAL A 337 13.09 10.23 3.32
C VAL A 337 13.33 11.18 2.13
N GLU A 338 12.89 12.44 2.24
CA GLU A 338 13.13 13.46 1.22
C GLU A 338 14.61 13.85 1.04
N ARG A 339 15.44 13.65 2.08
CA ARG A 339 16.88 13.95 2.04
C ARG A 339 17.74 12.79 1.55
N ILE A 340 17.21 11.57 1.52
CA ILE A 340 17.94 10.40 1.03
C ILE A 340 17.86 10.37 -0.50
N SER A 341 19.03 10.42 -1.16
CA SER A 341 19.12 10.52 -2.62
C SER A 341 19.31 9.16 -3.33
N ASP A 342 19.34 8.06 -2.59
CA ASP A 342 19.61 6.72 -3.13
C ASP A 342 18.38 5.81 -3.23
N GLU A 343 18.60 4.58 -3.70
CA GLU A 343 17.55 3.58 -3.91
C GLU A 343 16.92 3.05 -2.59
N THR A 344 17.48 3.37 -1.42
CA THR A 344 17.03 2.87 -0.10
C THR A 344 15.66 3.42 0.32
N THR A 345 15.17 4.47 -0.33
CA THR A 345 13.77 4.94 -0.16
C THR A 345 12.81 4.25 -1.13
N LEU A 346 13.34 3.69 -2.21
CA LEU A 346 12.56 3.16 -3.33
C LEU A 346 12.29 1.67 -3.17
N TYR A 347 13.33 0.91 -2.83
CA TYR A 347 13.30 -0.55 -2.79
C TYR A 347 13.88 -1.07 -1.47
N HIS A 348 13.43 -2.25 -1.07
CA HIS A 348 14.21 -3.06 -0.15
C HIS A 348 15.34 -3.74 -0.91
N LYS A 349 16.41 -4.09 -0.20
CA LYS A 349 17.49 -4.93 -0.70
C LYS A 349 16.99 -6.13 -1.51
N THR A 350 15.96 -6.83 -1.03
CA THR A 350 15.22 -7.85 -1.79
C THR A 350 13.96 -7.26 -2.42
N THR A 351 13.81 -7.44 -3.71
CA THR A 351 12.71 -6.90 -4.50
C THR A 351 12.00 -8.00 -5.29
N GLN A 352 10.67 -8.08 -5.11
CA GLN A 352 9.81 -9.07 -5.77
C GLN A 352 9.50 -8.68 -7.23
N ARG A 353 9.41 -9.68 -8.09
CA ARG A 353 9.15 -9.58 -9.54
C ARG A 353 8.25 -10.72 -10.02
N PRO A 354 7.56 -10.57 -11.16
CA PRO A 354 6.71 -11.64 -11.75
C PRO A 354 7.37 -12.99 -12.00
N TRP A 355 8.69 -13.01 -12.07
CA TRP A 355 9.50 -14.20 -12.31
C TRP A 355 10.17 -14.75 -11.05
N GLY A 356 10.04 -14.10 -9.90
CA GLY A 356 10.73 -14.43 -8.65
C GLY A 356 11.20 -13.18 -7.92
N PHE A 357 12.47 -13.10 -7.53
CA PHE A 357 13.00 -11.91 -6.86
C PHE A 357 14.47 -11.71 -7.15
N TYR A 358 14.98 -10.51 -6.87
CA TYR A 358 16.42 -10.30 -6.73
C TYR A 358 16.75 -9.63 -5.40
N THR A 359 17.96 -9.88 -4.90
CA THR A 359 18.53 -9.22 -3.73
C THR A 359 19.82 -8.52 -4.13
N VAL A 360 19.93 -7.21 -3.91
CA VAL A 360 21.18 -6.47 -4.14
C VAL A 360 22.15 -6.80 -3.00
N LEU A 361 23.18 -7.59 -3.26
CA LEU A 361 24.16 -7.98 -2.25
C LEU A 361 25.17 -6.86 -1.99
N ARG A 362 25.61 -6.17 -3.05
CA ARG A 362 26.54 -5.03 -3.03
C ARG A 362 26.22 -4.07 -4.18
N ASN A 363 26.39 -2.77 -3.94
CA ASN A 363 26.22 -1.73 -4.95
C ASN A 363 27.27 -0.65 -4.71
N GLU A 364 28.31 -0.64 -5.53
CA GLU A 364 29.48 0.23 -5.38
C GLU A 364 29.77 0.95 -6.69
N LYS A 365 30.68 1.93 -6.65
CA LYS A 365 31.13 2.60 -7.88
C LYS A 365 31.80 1.58 -8.81
N GLY A 366 31.18 1.36 -9.97
CA GLY A 366 31.71 0.50 -11.03
C GLY A 366 31.20 -0.94 -11.04
N TYR A 367 30.55 -1.42 -9.97
CA TYR A 367 29.91 -2.74 -9.96
C TYR A 367 28.68 -2.87 -9.04
N LYS A 368 27.75 -3.75 -9.41
CA LYS A 368 26.55 -4.11 -8.62
C LYS A 368 26.41 -5.63 -8.63
N VAL A 369 26.26 -6.23 -7.46
CA VAL A 369 26.11 -7.68 -7.28
C VAL A 369 24.68 -7.98 -6.85
N LYS A 370 24.00 -8.86 -7.56
CA LYS A 370 22.65 -9.32 -7.25
C LYS A 370 22.61 -10.84 -7.10
N LEU A 371 21.86 -11.32 -6.11
CA LEU A 371 21.34 -12.68 -6.10
C LEU A 371 19.98 -12.66 -6.78
N ILE A 372 19.81 -13.41 -7.86
CA ILE A 372 18.55 -13.51 -8.61
C ILE A 372 17.99 -14.90 -8.40
N ASN A 373 16.73 -14.98 -7.94
CA ASN A 373 15.98 -16.20 -7.78
C ASN A 373 14.82 -16.20 -8.78
N VAL A 374 14.77 -17.22 -9.65
CA VAL A 374 13.75 -17.37 -10.68
C VAL A 374 12.89 -18.58 -10.35
N LEU A 375 11.58 -18.35 -10.20
CA LEU A 375 10.60 -19.39 -9.91
C LEU A 375 10.49 -20.40 -11.07
N PRO A 376 9.98 -21.62 -10.79
CA PRO A 376 9.78 -22.63 -11.83
C PRO A 376 8.99 -22.11 -13.03
N ASN A 377 9.42 -22.46 -14.24
CA ASN A 377 8.83 -22.04 -15.53
C ASN A 377 8.71 -20.52 -15.73
N LYS A 378 9.47 -19.71 -14.98
CA LYS A 378 9.50 -18.25 -15.16
C LYS A 378 10.76 -17.81 -15.91
N LYS A 379 10.68 -16.62 -16.50
CA LYS A 379 11.76 -16.00 -17.24
C LYS A 379 11.76 -14.49 -17.06
N LEU A 380 12.95 -13.91 -17.18
CA LEU A 380 13.14 -12.47 -17.26
C LEU A 380 12.75 -11.95 -18.66
N SER A 381 12.61 -10.64 -18.80
CA SER A 381 12.44 -9.99 -20.09
C SER A 381 13.65 -10.27 -20.99
N LEU A 382 13.44 -10.31 -22.31
CA LEU A 382 14.58 -10.24 -23.24
C LEU A 382 15.04 -8.79 -23.24
N GLN A 383 16.30 -8.58 -22.88
CA GLN A 383 16.82 -7.23 -22.68
C GLN A 383 18.26 -7.11 -23.16
N LYS A 384 18.73 -5.87 -23.26
CA LYS A 384 20.15 -5.55 -23.43
C LYS A 384 20.50 -4.31 -22.62
N HIS A 385 21.78 -4.12 -22.35
CA HIS A 385 22.31 -2.95 -21.64
C HIS A 385 23.25 -2.16 -22.53
N LYS A 386 23.16 -0.83 -22.53
CA LYS A 386 24.02 0.01 -23.36
C LYS A 386 25.34 0.34 -22.65
N LYS A 387 25.31 0.50 -21.32
CA LYS A 387 26.43 1.06 -20.54
C LYS A 387 27.16 0.02 -19.69
N ARG A 388 26.55 -1.12 -19.37
CA ARG A 388 27.15 -2.19 -18.53
C ARG A 388 27.23 -3.56 -19.20
N ALA A 389 28.22 -4.34 -18.76
CA ALA A 389 28.32 -5.76 -19.03
C ALA A 389 27.95 -6.54 -17.76
N GLU A 390 27.69 -7.84 -17.90
CA GLU A 390 27.26 -8.69 -16.80
C GLU A 390 28.01 -10.01 -16.79
N GLN A 391 28.21 -10.56 -15.60
CA GLN A 391 28.71 -11.91 -15.39
C GLN A 391 27.77 -12.66 -14.49
N TRP A 392 27.27 -13.79 -14.97
CA TRP A 392 26.34 -14.64 -14.25
C TRP A 392 27.04 -15.90 -13.77
N PHE A 393 26.75 -16.31 -12.54
CA PHE A 393 27.20 -17.55 -11.91
C PHE A 393 25.99 -18.33 -11.40
N VAL A 394 25.82 -19.59 -11.82
CA VAL A 394 24.69 -20.41 -11.38
C VAL A 394 25.00 -21.01 -10.00
N VAL A 395 24.27 -20.52 -8.98
CA VAL A 395 24.38 -21.01 -7.60
C VAL A 395 23.61 -22.32 -7.43
N LYS A 396 22.42 -22.40 -8.02
CA LYS A 396 21.51 -23.54 -7.85
C LYS A 396 20.61 -23.72 -9.07
N GLY A 397 20.40 -24.96 -9.48
CA GLY A 397 19.49 -25.31 -10.57
C GLY A 397 20.15 -25.28 -11.96
N ILE A 398 19.31 -25.17 -13.00
CA ILE A 398 19.74 -25.10 -14.40
C ILE A 398 19.21 -23.81 -14.98
N ALA A 399 20.09 -22.98 -15.54
CA ALA A 399 19.72 -21.76 -16.25
C ALA A 399 19.62 -22.04 -17.75
N LYS A 400 18.47 -21.74 -18.36
CA LYS A 400 18.37 -21.61 -19.82
C LYS A 400 18.57 -20.14 -20.16
N ILE A 401 19.55 -19.85 -20.99
CA ILE A 401 19.96 -18.47 -21.30
C ILE A 401 19.91 -18.25 -22.80
N ILE A 402 19.19 -17.21 -23.21
CA ILE A 402 19.34 -16.64 -24.55
C ILE A 402 20.47 -15.60 -24.46
N CYS A 403 21.46 -15.66 -25.35
CA CYS A 403 22.55 -14.69 -25.43
C CYS A 403 22.93 -14.46 -26.91
N GLY A 404 22.54 -13.31 -27.45
CA GLY A 404 22.55 -13.05 -28.88
C GLY A 404 21.69 -14.06 -29.61
N ASN A 405 22.28 -14.80 -30.55
CA ASN A 405 21.59 -15.82 -31.35
C ASN A 405 21.74 -17.24 -30.78
N LYS A 406 22.31 -17.39 -29.57
CA LYS A 406 22.57 -18.69 -28.95
C LYS A 406 21.61 -18.95 -27.80
N ILE A 407 21.21 -20.22 -27.66
CA ILE A 407 20.53 -20.74 -26.47
C ILE A 407 21.54 -21.63 -25.74
N LEU A 408 21.81 -21.31 -24.48
CA LEU A 408 22.77 -21.99 -23.63
C LEU A 408 22.05 -22.58 -22.42
N TYR A 409 22.57 -23.70 -21.91
CA TYR A 409 22.15 -24.27 -20.64
C TYR A 409 23.34 -24.31 -19.69
N LEU A 410 23.22 -23.61 -18.56
CA LEU A 410 24.24 -23.62 -17.51
C LEU A 410 23.74 -24.40 -16.30
N LYS A 411 24.60 -25.25 -15.77
CA LYS A 411 24.41 -25.98 -14.51
C LYS A 411 25.09 -25.23 -13.37
N GLN A 412 24.76 -25.63 -12.14
CA GLN A 412 25.42 -25.15 -10.93
C GLN A 412 26.95 -25.14 -11.06
N GLY A 413 27.57 -24.03 -10.64
CA GLY A 413 29.02 -23.81 -10.70
C GLY A 413 29.51 -23.20 -12.03
N GLN A 414 28.68 -23.16 -13.08
CA GLN A 414 29.06 -22.58 -14.37
C GLN A 414 28.78 -21.07 -14.44
N THR A 415 29.53 -20.40 -15.31
CA THR A 415 29.44 -18.95 -15.52
C THR A 415 29.17 -18.59 -16.98
N LEU A 416 28.65 -17.38 -17.19
CA LEU A 416 28.56 -16.76 -18.50
C LEU A 416 28.83 -15.26 -18.38
N LYS A 417 29.66 -14.74 -19.30
CA LYS A 417 29.86 -13.31 -19.49
C LYS A 417 28.94 -12.81 -20.59
N ILE A 418 28.28 -11.69 -20.35
CA ILE A 418 27.37 -11.02 -21.29
C ILE A 418 27.92 -9.62 -21.55
N GLU A 419 28.35 -9.40 -22.80
CA GLU A 419 28.89 -8.11 -23.23
C GLU A 419 27.79 -7.07 -23.45
N LYS A 420 28.19 -5.79 -23.48
CA LYS A 420 27.28 -4.66 -23.76
C LYS A 420 26.56 -4.86 -25.09
N ASN A 421 25.33 -4.36 -25.17
CA ASN A 421 24.44 -4.41 -26.33
C ASN A 421 24.02 -5.80 -26.80
N ILE A 422 24.46 -6.89 -26.16
CA ILE A 422 24.03 -8.24 -26.50
C ILE A 422 22.64 -8.50 -25.90
N PRO A 423 21.63 -8.83 -26.73
CA PRO A 423 20.34 -9.31 -26.24
C PRO A 423 20.51 -10.56 -25.39
N HIS A 424 19.93 -10.59 -24.20
CA HIS A 424 19.99 -11.75 -23.33
C HIS A 424 18.72 -11.92 -22.49
N ARG A 425 18.46 -13.16 -22.06
CA ARG A 425 17.32 -13.54 -21.23
C ARG A 425 17.69 -14.72 -20.34
N LEU A 426 17.33 -14.65 -19.06
CA LEU A 426 17.40 -15.76 -18.12
C LEU A 426 16.03 -16.45 -18.00
N GLU A 427 16.01 -17.77 -18.11
CA GLU A 427 14.83 -18.62 -17.94
C GLU A 427 15.15 -19.77 -16.98
N ASN A 428 14.19 -20.07 -16.10
CA ASN A 428 14.20 -21.30 -15.31
C ASN A 428 13.35 -22.37 -16.02
N PRO A 429 13.97 -23.35 -16.71
CA PRO A 429 13.25 -24.40 -17.42
C PRO A 429 12.71 -25.49 -16.49
N SER A 430 13.05 -25.47 -15.19
CA SER A 430 12.56 -26.45 -14.23
C SER A 430 11.12 -26.16 -13.85
N ASN A 431 10.34 -27.22 -13.68
CA ASN A 431 8.93 -27.18 -13.29
C ASN A 431 8.71 -27.27 -11.77
N LYS A 432 9.76 -27.53 -10.98
CA LYS A 432 9.66 -27.75 -9.53
C LYS A 432 10.65 -26.90 -8.74
N ASN A 433 11.91 -26.91 -9.17
CA ASN A 433 13.00 -26.25 -8.46
C ASN A 433 13.16 -24.80 -8.92
N VAL A 434 13.44 -23.92 -7.96
CA VAL A 434 13.92 -22.56 -8.22
C VAL A 434 15.33 -22.57 -8.82
N LEU A 435 15.62 -21.56 -9.62
CA LEU A 435 16.94 -21.25 -10.16
C LEU A 435 17.51 -20.07 -9.38
N GLU A 436 18.76 -20.17 -8.93
CA GLU A 436 19.46 -19.07 -8.28
C GLU A 436 20.77 -18.77 -9.02
N ILE A 437 20.97 -17.49 -9.35
CA ILE A 437 22.21 -17.01 -9.95
C ILE A 437 22.75 -15.80 -9.17
N VAL A 438 24.07 -15.64 -9.16
CA VAL A 438 24.70 -14.36 -8.82
C VAL A 438 25.00 -13.63 -10.12
N GLU A 439 24.48 -12.41 -10.24
CA GLU A 439 24.80 -11.46 -11.30
C GLU A 439 25.78 -10.43 -10.76
N VAL A 440 26.90 -10.26 -11.45
CA VAL A 440 27.84 -9.14 -11.26
C VAL A 440 27.74 -8.24 -12.49
N ALA A 441 27.07 -7.11 -12.34
CA ALA A 441 27.02 -6.07 -13.36
C ALA A 441 28.16 -5.07 -13.14
N TYR A 442 28.88 -4.70 -14.20
CA TYR A 442 30.01 -3.76 -14.11
C TYR A 442 30.09 -2.83 -15.33
N GLY A 443 30.51 -1.59 -15.11
CA GLY A 443 30.53 -0.55 -16.14
C GLY A 443 30.48 0.87 -15.57
N SER A 444 30.37 1.86 -16.47
CA SER A 444 30.32 3.28 -16.09
C SER A 444 28.97 3.72 -15.52
N TYR A 445 27.92 2.92 -15.72
CA TYR A 445 26.56 3.21 -15.26
C TYR A 445 25.78 1.90 -15.03
N LEU A 446 25.10 1.78 -13.89
CA LEU A 446 24.47 0.53 -13.44
C LEU A 446 22.98 0.68 -13.08
N GLY A 447 22.38 1.84 -13.37
CA GLY A 447 20.96 2.10 -13.13
C GLY A 447 20.05 1.18 -13.93
N GLU A 448 18.83 0.94 -13.42
CA GLU A 448 17.84 0.09 -14.10
C GLU A 448 17.25 0.74 -15.37
N ASP A 449 17.49 2.03 -15.61
CA ASP A 449 17.15 2.76 -16.83
C ASP A 449 18.12 2.50 -18.01
N ASP A 450 19.25 1.81 -17.79
CA ASP A 450 20.10 1.30 -18.87
C ASP A 450 19.51 0.06 -19.57
N ILE A 451 18.43 -0.49 -19.02
CA ILE A 451 17.78 -1.70 -19.53
C ILE A 451 16.90 -1.34 -20.72
N VAL A 452 17.25 -1.87 -21.90
CA VAL A 452 16.40 -1.82 -23.09
C VAL A 452 15.67 -3.15 -23.21
N ARG A 453 14.35 -3.15 -23.01
CA ARG A 453 13.51 -4.34 -23.17
C ARG A 453 13.14 -4.54 -24.63
N LEU A 454 13.36 -5.75 -25.13
CA LEU A 454 13.04 -6.17 -26.50
C LEU A 454 11.75 -6.99 -26.52
N GLU A 455 11.55 -7.84 -25.51
CA GLU A 455 10.32 -8.59 -25.29
C GLU A 455 10.04 -8.68 -23.79
N ASP A 456 8.88 -8.20 -23.36
CA ASP A 456 8.43 -8.22 -21.96
C ASP A 456 7.04 -8.83 -21.83
N ASP A 457 6.97 -9.96 -21.14
CA ASP A 457 5.70 -10.64 -20.84
C ASP A 457 4.86 -9.91 -19.77
N PHE A 458 5.38 -8.79 -19.24
CA PHE A 458 4.85 -8.12 -18.04
C PHE A 458 4.37 -6.69 -18.30
N GLY A 459 4.30 -6.27 -19.56
CA GLY A 459 3.73 -4.98 -19.99
C GLY A 459 4.54 -3.74 -19.58
N ARG A 460 5.82 -3.90 -19.23
CA ARG A 460 6.73 -2.80 -18.93
C ARG A 460 7.42 -2.37 -20.22
N LYS A 461 7.43 -1.07 -20.47
CA LYS A 461 8.17 -0.49 -21.58
C LYS A 461 9.67 -0.42 -21.28
#